data_AF-A0A1I0CMC5-F1
#
_entry.id   AF-A0A1I0CMC5-F1
#
_cell.length_a   1.000
_cell.length_b   1.000
_cell.length_c   1.000
_cell.angle_alpha   90.00
_cell.angle_beta   90.00
_cell.angle_gamma   90.00
#
_symmetry.space_group_name_H-M   'P 1'
#
loop_
_entity.id
_entity.type
_entity.pdbx_description
1 polymer ?
#
loop_
_entity_poly.entity_id
_entity_poly.type
_entity_poly.pdbx_seq_one_letter_code
_entity_poly.pdbx_strand_id
1 'polypeptide(L)'
;MTTYPDADPTVVEDAIALGDSLVDAWGSWGPNMTPDARQVAFISDRSGVPQLYIKDVVLDGPRPAARHVKLSEDPVVSVRWAADSGWLTCEVATDGGVRTAVWVVRPDGSDARRIAGDATTHAELGPWTRSGHRFVVTFPGAAEGVPTRCFLADPATGRLDPLAEGELIRVLDVSLEERFIVIRDGARGQQYVVVVDRLTDEALSVLPQGATGSTEVALIRPAPAEHGGPVYVYLASDVGLPRRQLIGLPFGPNGWRGEPRTLAARDDAELEFIDADDAGRLLLLVWNVAGRSELELMDTATGGRTPISGLPGLVAADPVLSRDGSSVVLGVEGPTRPRELWHLDTTTHAWTRVSSSPPLPARRLVVPTPATFAGQDGLPLTGWLYRAPSRLKGTGPAVLWLHGGPEAQERPTFDPEHQALAAAGITVFAPNIRGSSGFGREFVHADDLHGRYDAFADVLAAAQHLVDTGVADADRIAVTGRSYGGYLTLASLAFSPGVFAAGVDVCGMSDLVTFYRDTDPWIGAAAVSKYGHPERDRALLEEISPLRAAGAIDVPLLVVHGEHDTNVPIGEAHQVVLALREQDRTVQYLELEGEGHDFRRADSRKRLLGTMVRFLARALSRSREADPVGGRAG
;
A
#
# COMPACT_ATOMS: atom_id res chain seq x y z
N MET A 1 34.68 11.46 -25.95
CA MET A 1 34.99 11.65 -24.52
C MET A 1 34.33 12.94 -24.09
N THR A 2 33.04 12.87 -23.76
CA THR A 2 32.27 14.01 -23.26
C THR A 2 32.36 13.92 -21.74
N THR A 3 33.27 14.67 -21.14
CA THR A 3 33.30 14.83 -19.69
C THR A 3 32.06 15.62 -19.30
N TYR A 4 31.07 14.94 -18.75
CA TYR A 4 29.94 15.61 -18.13
C TYR A 4 30.44 16.26 -16.83
N PRO A 5 30.10 17.53 -16.56
CA PRO A 5 30.43 18.13 -15.28
C PRO A 5 29.76 17.33 -14.15
N ASP A 6 30.43 17.23 -13.01
CA ASP A 6 29.83 16.71 -11.79
C ASP A 6 28.47 17.40 -11.53
N ALA A 7 27.54 16.66 -10.90
CA ALA A 7 26.27 17.26 -10.48
C ALA A 7 26.56 18.52 -9.64
N ASP A 8 26.04 19.66 -10.07
CA ASP A 8 26.24 20.94 -9.38
C ASP A 8 25.73 20.79 -7.93
N PRO A 9 26.61 20.89 -6.91
CA PRO A 9 26.22 20.69 -5.51
C PRO A 9 25.08 21.61 -5.09
N THR A 10 24.96 22.80 -5.69
CA THR A 10 23.86 23.73 -5.41
C THR A 10 22.52 23.19 -5.91
N VAL A 11 22.49 22.50 -7.05
CA VAL A 11 21.28 21.86 -7.59
C VAL A 11 20.82 20.70 -6.72
N VAL A 12 21.76 19.92 -6.19
CA VAL A 12 21.48 18.79 -5.30
C VAL A 12 20.85 19.29 -3.99
N GLU A 13 21.45 20.28 -3.33
CA GLU A 13 20.90 20.80 -2.07
C GLU A 13 19.58 21.56 -2.27
N ASP A 14 19.40 22.28 -3.40
CA ASP A 14 18.11 22.89 -3.76
C ASP A 14 17.00 21.84 -3.95
N ALA A 15 17.35 20.68 -4.52
CA ALA A 15 16.42 19.56 -4.70
C ALA A 15 16.05 18.89 -3.37
N ILE A 16 17.01 18.78 -2.45
CA ILE A 16 16.76 18.29 -1.09
C ILE A 16 15.87 19.26 -0.32
N ALA A 17 16.13 20.57 -0.40
CA ALA A 17 15.29 21.59 0.22
C ALA A 17 13.85 21.59 -0.33
N LEU A 18 13.69 21.33 -1.63
CA LEU A 18 12.38 21.06 -2.22
C LEU A 18 11.75 19.82 -1.57
N GLY A 19 12.46 18.69 -1.56
CA GLY A 19 11.99 17.44 -0.95
C GLY A 19 11.54 17.61 0.50
N ASP A 20 12.33 18.28 1.34
CA ASP A 20 11.99 18.58 2.73
C ASP A 20 10.69 19.38 2.84
N SER A 21 10.52 20.40 1.98
CA SER A 21 9.30 21.20 1.92
C SER A 21 8.08 20.39 1.46
N LEU A 22 8.29 19.37 0.61
CA LEU A 22 7.23 18.46 0.17
C LEU A 22 6.89 17.42 1.25
N VAL A 23 7.87 16.96 2.04
CA VAL A 23 7.62 16.13 3.23
C VAL A 23 6.83 16.93 4.29
N ASP A 24 7.11 18.22 4.44
CA ASP A 24 6.36 19.12 5.32
C ASP A 24 4.96 19.47 4.81
N ALA A 25 4.68 19.22 3.51
CA ALA A 25 3.36 19.37 2.92
C ALA A 25 2.46 18.19 3.31
N TRP A 26 2.08 18.18 4.59
CA TRP A 26 1.31 17.12 5.21
C TRP A 26 0.04 16.74 4.44
N GLY A 27 -0.33 15.46 4.56
CA GLY A 27 -1.52 14.86 3.98
C GLY A 27 -2.62 14.59 5.01
N SER A 28 -3.79 14.17 4.52
CA SER A 28 -4.91 13.69 5.34
C SER A 28 -5.58 12.49 4.67
N TRP A 29 -5.84 11.40 5.42
CA TRP A 29 -6.33 10.12 4.89
C TRP A 29 -7.10 9.30 5.92
N GLY A 30 -7.61 8.13 5.49
CA GLY A 30 -8.42 7.24 6.33
C GLY A 30 -9.61 7.95 6.98
N PRO A 31 -10.46 8.67 6.22
CA PRO A 31 -11.60 9.35 6.80
C PRO A 31 -12.61 8.34 7.36
N ASN A 32 -13.27 8.71 8.45
CA ASN A 32 -14.49 8.08 8.91
C ASN A 32 -15.41 9.16 9.50
N MET A 33 -16.71 9.08 9.27
CA MET A 33 -17.62 10.19 9.55
C MET A 33 -18.75 9.80 10.48
N THR A 34 -19.34 10.80 11.11
CA THR A 34 -20.61 10.65 11.84
C THR A 34 -21.73 10.22 10.89
N PRO A 35 -22.80 9.55 11.38
CA PRO A 35 -23.92 9.09 10.56
C PRO A 35 -24.53 10.15 9.62
N ASP A 36 -24.52 11.40 10.08
CA ASP A 36 -25.07 12.57 9.37
C ASP A 36 -24.03 13.30 8.49
N ALA A 37 -22.83 12.72 8.34
CA ALA A 37 -21.70 13.26 7.59
C ALA A 37 -21.26 14.68 8.00
N ARG A 38 -21.63 15.14 9.22
CA ARG A 38 -21.28 16.50 9.69
C ARG A 38 -19.89 16.61 10.28
N GLN A 39 -19.33 15.51 10.79
CA GLN A 39 -17.96 15.49 11.28
C GLN A 39 -17.20 14.31 10.68
N VAL A 40 -15.91 14.51 10.47
CA VAL A 40 -14.97 13.50 9.99
C VAL A 40 -13.80 13.37 10.96
N ALA A 41 -13.51 12.14 11.35
CA ALA A 41 -12.26 11.74 11.97
C ALA A 41 -11.32 11.20 10.88
N PHE A 42 -10.04 11.52 10.96
CA PHE A 42 -9.07 11.16 9.94
C PHE A 42 -7.64 11.21 10.50
N ILE A 43 -6.71 10.64 9.74
CA ILE A 43 -5.29 10.64 10.07
C ILE A 43 -4.59 11.74 9.28
N SER A 44 -3.65 12.44 9.91
CA SER A 44 -2.81 13.43 9.24
C SER A 44 -1.41 13.45 9.86
N ASP A 45 -0.38 13.62 9.05
CA ASP A 45 1.01 13.77 9.49
C ASP A 45 1.41 15.23 9.74
N ARG A 46 0.44 16.13 9.90
CA ARG A 46 0.68 17.57 10.16
C ARG A 46 1.46 17.89 11.43
N SER A 47 1.60 16.92 12.33
CA SER A 47 2.43 17.04 13.54
C SER A 47 3.87 16.55 13.35
N GLY A 48 4.22 16.09 12.14
CA GLY A 48 5.44 15.37 11.82
C GLY A 48 5.28 13.85 11.93
N VAL A 49 4.23 13.37 12.61
CA VAL A 49 3.88 11.96 12.75
C VAL A 49 2.37 11.80 12.44
N PRO A 50 1.94 10.70 11.78
CA PRO A 50 0.51 10.39 11.61
C PRO A 50 -0.23 10.36 12.94
N GLN A 51 -1.18 11.28 13.13
CA GLN A 51 -1.98 11.40 14.35
C GLN A 51 -3.47 11.54 14.02
N LEU A 52 -4.33 11.34 15.02
CA LEU A 52 -5.78 11.42 14.88
C LEU A 52 -6.28 12.87 14.92
N TYR A 53 -7.09 13.26 13.95
CA TYR A 53 -7.74 14.56 13.89
C TYR A 53 -9.25 14.43 13.66
N ILE A 54 -10.01 15.38 14.18
CA ILE A 54 -11.45 15.53 13.94
C ILE A 54 -11.73 16.91 13.37
N LYS A 55 -12.66 17.00 12.41
CA LYS A 55 -13.08 18.27 11.81
C LYS A 55 -14.55 18.23 11.38
N ASP A 56 -15.22 19.38 11.45
CA ASP A 56 -16.55 19.54 10.87
C ASP A 56 -16.48 19.62 9.33
N VAL A 57 -17.41 18.92 8.68
CA VAL A 57 -17.62 18.95 7.23
C VAL A 57 -18.50 20.16 6.92
N VAL A 58 -17.87 21.23 6.46
CA VAL A 58 -18.55 22.48 6.08
C VAL A 58 -18.55 22.59 4.56
N LEU A 59 -19.73 22.48 3.96
CA LEU A 59 -19.91 22.53 2.51
C LEU A 59 -19.78 23.97 1.97
N ASP A 60 -20.36 24.93 2.69
CA ASP A 60 -20.34 26.36 2.35
C ASP A 60 -19.77 27.21 3.48
N GLY A 61 -18.89 28.14 3.13
CA GLY A 61 -18.33 29.12 4.07
C GLY A 61 -16.99 28.73 4.71
N PRO A 62 -16.59 29.42 5.79
CA PRO A 62 -15.29 29.23 6.41
C PRO A 62 -15.19 27.87 7.10
N ARG A 63 -14.10 27.14 6.82
CA ARG A 63 -13.88 25.79 7.34
C ARG A 63 -13.09 25.85 8.65
N PRO A 64 -13.56 25.19 9.73
CA PRO A 64 -12.86 25.20 11.00
C PRO A 64 -11.50 24.49 10.90
N ALA A 65 -10.61 24.79 11.84
CA ALA A 65 -9.38 24.04 12.00
C ALA A 65 -9.69 22.62 12.49
N ALA A 66 -8.89 21.64 12.06
CA ALA A 66 -9.02 20.29 12.59
C ALA A 66 -8.45 20.25 14.02
N ARG A 67 -9.12 19.52 14.91
CA ARG A 67 -8.70 19.32 16.29
C ARG A 67 -7.90 18.04 16.41
N HIS A 68 -6.69 18.12 16.96
CA HIS A 68 -5.86 16.97 17.31
C HIS A 68 -6.49 16.22 18.49
N VAL A 69 -6.62 14.90 18.38
CA VAL A 69 -7.04 14.01 19.46
C VAL A 69 -5.87 13.12 19.81
N LYS A 70 -5.15 13.48 20.87
CA LYS A 70 -3.92 12.79 21.26
C LYS A 70 -4.23 11.42 21.88
N LEU A 71 -3.58 10.37 21.35
CA LEU A 71 -3.62 9.00 21.90
C LEU A 71 -2.29 8.63 22.54
N SER A 72 -1.21 8.77 21.76
CA SER A 72 0.18 8.48 22.13
C SER A 72 1.11 9.31 21.24
N GLU A 73 2.43 9.13 21.36
CA GLU A 73 3.39 9.69 20.40
C GLU A 73 3.57 8.81 19.15
N ASP A 74 3.07 7.58 19.19
CA ASP A 74 3.21 6.61 18.11
C ASP A 74 2.25 6.92 16.94
N PRO A 75 2.62 6.50 15.72
CA PRO A 75 1.79 6.75 14.54
C PRO A 75 0.43 6.07 14.61
N VAL A 76 -0.64 6.83 14.39
CA VAL A 76 -1.99 6.30 14.13
C VAL A 76 -2.06 5.83 12.67
N VAL A 77 -2.48 4.58 12.45
CA VAL A 77 -2.52 3.95 11.11
C VAL A 77 -3.93 3.65 10.62
N SER A 78 -4.91 3.56 11.52
CA SER A 78 -6.33 3.41 11.17
C SER A 78 -7.23 4.14 12.17
N VAL A 79 -8.38 4.61 11.70
CA VAL A 79 -9.44 5.19 12.54
C VAL A 79 -10.82 4.74 12.06
N ARG A 80 -11.72 4.44 12.99
CA ARG A 80 -13.14 4.20 12.74
C ARG A 80 -14.00 4.86 13.80
N TRP A 81 -15.15 5.38 13.42
CA TRP A 81 -16.11 6.04 14.30
C TRP A 81 -17.33 5.15 14.52
N ALA A 82 -17.72 4.98 15.78
CA ALA A 82 -18.92 4.24 16.16
C ALA A 82 -20.19 4.86 15.55
N ALA A 83 -21.20 4.01 15.31
CA ALA A 83 -22.52 4.40 14.80
C ALA A 83 -23.20 5.50 15.62
N ASP A 84 -23.10 5.39 16.94
CA ASP A 84 -23.70 6.33 17.88
C ASP A 84 -22.87 7.62 18.04
N SER A 85 -21.75 7.72 17.33
CA SER A 85 -20.76 8.79 17.38
C SER A 85 -20.09 8.99 18.75
N GLY A 86 -20.32 8.10 19.72
CA GLY A 86 -19.83 8.24 21.10
C GLY A 86 -18.36 7.85 21.28
N TRP A 87 -17.83 7.02 20.39
CA TRP A 87 -16.47 6.48 20.46
C TRP A 87 -15.78 6.45 19.10
N LEU A 88 -14.47 6.60 19.14
CA LEU A 88 -13.54 6.32 18.05
C LEU A 88 -12.66 5.15 18.46
N THR A 89 -12.35 4.29 17.51
CA THR A 89 -11.29 3.28 17.62
C THR A 89 -10.15 3.64 16.70
N CYS A 90 -8.93 3.45 17.18
CA CYS A 90 -7.73 3.70 16.41
C CYS A 90 -6.78 2.52 16.49
N GLU A 91 -6.07 2.27 15.40
CA GLU A 91 -4.93 1.37 15.38
C GLU A 91 -3.66 2.21 15.40
N VAL A 92 -2.73 1.87 16.29
CA VAL A 92 -1.49 2.63 16.55
C VAL A 92 -0.29 1.70 16.35
N ALA A 93 0.67 2.09 15.51
CA ALA A 93 1.91 1.35 15.28
C ALA A 93 2.86 1.52 16.47
N THR A 94 2.99 0.48 17.30
CA THR A 94 3.68 0.55 18.58
C THR A 94 5.17 0.76 18.39
N ASP A 95 5.73 1.75 19.08
CA ASP A 95 7.11 2.23 18.94
C ASP A 95 7.46 2.66 17.50
N GLY A 96 6.46 2.84 16.61
CA GLY A 96 6.65 3.07 15.17
C GLY A 96 6.90 1.80 14.35
N GLY A 97 6.91 0.62 14.98
CA GLY A 97 7.13 -0.69 14.38
C GLY A 97 5.98 -1.22 13.52
N VAL A 98 6.06 -2.51 13.17
CA VAL A 98 5.02 -3.23 12.39
C VAL A 98 3.86 -3.68 13.28
N ARG A 99 4.15 -4.06 14.53
CA ARG A 99 3.10 -4.41 15.49
C ARG A 99 2.25 -3.20 15.81
N THR A 100 0.99 -3.46 16.08
CA THR A 100 -0.03 -2.44 16.33
C THR A 100 -0.82 -2.76 17.58
N ALA A 101 -1.37 -1.71 18.17
CA ALA A 101 -2.28 -1.76 19.28
C ALA A 101 -3.61 -1.07 18.92
N VAL A 102 -4.70 -1.60 19.44
CA VAL A 102 -6.04 -1.03 19.29
C VAL A 102 -6.37 -0.15 20.49
N TRP A 103 -6.71 1.10 20.21
CA TRP A 103 -7.08 2.14 21.16
C TRP A 103 -8.54 2.55 20.99
N VAL A 104 -9.14 3.04 22.06
CA VAL A 104 -10.42 3.75 22.05
C VAL A 104 -10.27 5.13 22.63
N VAL A 105 -11.09 6.07 22.15
CA VAL A 105 -11.14 7.45 22.66
C VAL A 105 -12.51 8.05 22.39
N ARG A 106 -12.99 8.95 23.25
CA ARG A 106 -14.16 9.78 22.90
C ARG A 106 -13.78 10.87 21.90
N PRO A 107 -14.72 11.39 21.10
CA PRO A 107 -14.41 12.47 20.16
C PRO A 107 -13.73 13.68 20.82
N ASP A 108 -14.07 14.03 22.06
CA ASP A 108 -13.46 15.14 22.80
C ASP A 108 -12.01 14.86 23.28
N GLY A 109 -11.52 13.63 23.14
CA GLY A 109 -10.21 13.17 23.60
C GLY A 109 -10.22 12.56 25.01
N SER A 110 -11.36 12.56 25.70
CA SER A 110 -11.49 11.90 26.99
C SER A 110 -11.45 10.37 26.84
N ASP A 111 -11.12 9.70 27.95
CA ASP A 111 -11.14 8.25 28.08
C ASP A 111 -10.23 7.48 27.08
N ALA A 112 -9.25 8.17 26.47
CA ALA A 112 -8.23 7.56 25.64
C ALA A 112 -7.52 6.42 26.37
N ARG A 113 -7.63 5.20 25.86
CA ARG A 113 -6.92 4.03 26.42
C ARG A 113 -6.72 2.94 25.38
N ARG A 114 -5.69 2.15 25.60
CA ARG A 114 -5.41 0.92 24.85
C ARG A 114 -6.34 -0.20 25.31
N ILE A 115 -6.89 -0.96 24.37
CA ILE A 115 -7.78 -2.11 24.60
C ILE A 115 -7.06 -3.43 24.30
N ALA A 116 -6.24 -3.45 23.26
CA ALA A 116 -5.56 -4.67 22.82
C ALA A 116 -4.21 -4.35 22.17
N GLY A 117 -3.28 -5.30 22.25
CA GLY A 117 -1.95 -5.20 21.70
C GLY A 117 -1.01 -4.26 22.44
N ASP A 118 0.29 -4.38 22.14
CA ASP A 118 1.40 -3.56 22.59
C ASP A 118 2.66 -3.87 21.76
N ALA A 119 3.83 -3.38 22.16
CA ALA A 119 5.10 -3.61 21.47
C ALA A 119 5.47 -5.11 21.31
N THR A 120 4.92 -5.99 22.16
CA THR A 120 5.18 -7.44 22.16
C THR A 120 4.04 -8.25 21.57
N THR A 121 2.83 -7.70 21.55
CA THR A 121 1.61 -8.40 21.10
C THR A 121 0.91 -7.58 20.02
N HIS A 122 0.84 -8.11 18.80
CA HIS A 122 0.11 -7.45 17.70
C HIS A 122 -1.41 -7.63 17.85
N ALA A 123 -2.16 -6.55 17.66
CA ALA A 123 -3.62 -6.58 17.59
C ALA A 123 -4.14 -5.63 16.50
N GLU A 124 -5.04 -6.11 15.66
CA GLU A 124 -5.57 -5.40 14.51
C GLU A 124 -6.98 -4.88 14.75
N LEU A 125 -7.29 -3.69 14.21
CA LEU A 125 -8.61 -3.08 14.31
C LEU A 125 -9.56 -3.61 13.22
N GLY A 126 -10.65 -4.26 13.64
CA GLY A 126 -11.75 -4.67 12.76
C GLY A 126 -12.90 -3.65 12.70
N PRO A 127 -14.04 -4.00 12.08
CA PRO A 127 -15.19 -3.12 11.95
C PRO A 127 -15.88 -2.86 13.29
N TRP A 128 -16.60 -1.74 13.38
CA TRP A 128 -17.64 -1.55 14.38
C TRP A 128 -18.85 -2.42 14.04
N THR A 129 -19.52 -2.92 15.07
CA THR A 129 -20.91 -3.38 14.94
C THR A 129 -21.76 -2.22 14.42
N ARG A 130 -22.77 -2.53 13.60
CA ARG A 130 -23.64 -1.49 13.01
C ARG A 130 -24.44 -0.72 14.06
N SER A 131 -24.72 -1.35 15.21
CA SER A 131 -25.30 -0.74 16.41
C SER A 131 -24.38 0.33 17.03
N GLY A 132 -23.06 0.24 16.81
CA GLY A 132 -22.05 1.15 17.35
C GLY A 132 -21.60 0.85 18.77
N HIS A 133 -22.13 -0.19 19.41
CA HIS A 133 -21.85 -0.45 20.82
C HIS A 133 -20.58 -1.29 21.05
N ARG A 134 -20.16 -2.06 20.06
CA ARG A 134 -18.95 -2.90 20.11
C ARG A 134 -18.17 -2.84 18.80
N PHE A 135 -16.90 -3.18 18.85
CA PHE A 135 -16.03 -3.27 17.67
C PHE A 135 -15.21 -4.56 17.68
N VAL A 136 -14.68 -4.93 16.53
CA VAL A 136 -13.87 -6.15 16.43
C VAL A 136 -12.40 -5.85 16.69
N VAL A 137 -11.77 -6.72 17.45
CA VAL A 137 -10.31 -6.81 17.62
C VAL A 137 -9.85 -8.17 17.15
N THR A 138 -8.77 -8.21 16.37
CA THR A 138 -8.17 -9.47 15.90
C THR A 138 -6.76 -9.62 16.44
N PHE A 139 -6.42 -10.80 16.93
CA PHE A 139 -5.07 -11.21 17.30
C PHE A 139 -4.63 -12.29 16.30
N PRO A 140 -3.76 -11.94 15.33
CA PRO A 140 -3.17 -12.92 14.42
C PRO A 140 -2.43 -14.03 15.17
N GLY A 141 -2.35 -15.20 14.55
CA GLY A 141 -1.59 -16.33 15.07
C GLY A 141 -0.14 -15.95 15.39
N ALA A 142 0.26 -16.06 16.66
CA ALA A 142 1.59 -15.66 17.12
C ALA A 142 2.69 -16.70 16.82
N ALA A 143 2.32 -17.88 16.33
CA ALA A 143 3.21 -18.96 15.94
C ALA A 143 2.49 -19.91 14.97
N GLU A 144 3.26 -20.76 14.28
CA GLU A 144 2.71 -21.81 13.44
C GLU A 144 1.74 -22.72 14.24
N GLY A 145 0.59 -23.03 13.66
CA GLY A 145 -0.47 -23.81 14.31
C GLY A 145 -1.25 -23.08 15.41
N VAL A 146 -0.90 -21.84 15.75
CA VAL A 146 -1.70 -20.99 16.64
C VAL A 146 -2.69 -20.22 15.77
N PRO A 147 -4.01 -20.39 15.98
CA PRO A 147 -5.00 -19.73 15.14
C PRO A 147 -5.09 -18.24 15.45
N THR A 148 -5.50 -17.48 14.45
CA THR A 148 -5.99 -16.11 14.60
C THR A 148 -7.30 -16.11 15.37
N ARG A 149 -7.42 -15.18 16.33
CA ARG A 149 -8.62 -15.02 17.18
C ARG A 149 -9.22 -13.64 17.06
N CYS A 150 -10.52 -13.59 16.84
CA CYS A 150 -11.29 -12.35 16.77
C CYS A 150 -12.22 -12.23 17.99
N PHE A 151 -12.38 -11.01 18.50
CA PHE A 151 -13.19 -10.67 19.66
C PHE A 151 -14.10 -9.48 19.36
N LEU A 152 -15.28 -9.45 19.98
CA LEU A 152 -16.07 -8.24 20.15
C LEU A 152 -15.62 -7.52 21.42
N ALA A 153 -15.13 -6.30 21.25
CA ALA A 153 -14.67 -5.44 22.32
C ALA A 153 -15.74 -4.42 22.73
N ASP A 154 -15.93 -4.26 24.04
CA ASP A 154 -16.69 -3.16 24.63
C ASP A 154 -15.77 -1.93 24.79
N PRO A 155 -16.09 -0.78 24.16
CA PRO A 155 -15.22 0.40 24.23
C PRO A 155 -15.20 1.01 25.63
N ALA A 156 -16.26 0.89 26.44
CA ALA A 156 -16.35 1.48 27.77
C ALA A 156 -15.64 0.65 28.84
N THR A 157 -15.69 -0.68 28.75
CA THR A 157 -15.12 -1.58 29.78
C THR A 157 -13.81 -2.23 29.36
N GLY A 158 -13.53 -2.32 28.05
CA GLY A 158 -12.43 -3.09 27.49
C GLY A 158 -12.62 -4.61 27.55
N ARG A 159 -13.81 -5.08 27.90
CA ARG A 159 -14.14 -6.52 27.88
C ARG A 159 -14.06 -7.05 26.45
N LEU A 160 -13.39 -8.18 26.27
CA LEU A 160 -13.28 -8.92 25.01
C LEU A 160 -14.14 -10.19 25.06
N ASP A 161 -15.18 -10.25 24.24
CA ASP A 161 -16.05 -11.41 24.08
C ASP A 161 -15.61 -12.20 22.83
N PRO A 162 -15.34 -13.52 22.90
CA PRO A 162 -14.93 -14.29 21.73
C PRO A 162 -15.92 -14.18 20.57
N LEU A 163 -15.41 -14.05 19.33
CA LEU A 163 -16.20 -13.91 18.13
C LEU A 163 -15.93 -15.00 17.10
N ALA A 164 -14.67 -15.23 16.73
CA ALA A 164 -14.29 -16.22 15.73
C ALA A 164 -12.83 -16.69 15.93
N GLU A 165 -12.51 -17.88 15.46
CA GLU A 165 -11.16 -18.45 15.44
C GLU A 165 -10.92 -19.16 14.10
N GLY A 166 -9.74 -19.01 13.53
CA GLY A 166 -9.33 -19.62 12.26
C GLY A 166 -7.87 -19.31 11.94
N GLU A 167 -7.30 -19.87 10.87
CA GLU A 167 -5.86 -19.73 10.62
C GLU A 167 -5.46 -18.29 10.25
N LEU A 168 -5.99 -17.76 9.15
CA LEU A 168 -5.68 -16.42 8.61
C LEU A 168 -6.94 -15.57 8.44
N ILE A 169 -7.82 -15.62 9.44
CA ILE A 169 -9.12 -14.96 9.37
C ILE A 169 -9.06 -13.46 9.66
N ARG A 170 -9.91 -12.69 9.00
CA ARG A 170 -10.20 -11.29 9.32
C ARG A 170 -11.68 -11.02 9.19
N VAL A 171 -12.29 -10.40 10.20
CA VAL A 171 -13.69 -9.94 10.12
C VAL A 171 -13.77 -8.66 9.29
N LEU A 172 -14.60 -8.67 8.26
CA LEU A 172 -14.78 -7.56 7.32
C LEU A 172 -16.02 -6.72 7.64
N ASP A 173 -17.13 -7.35 8.03
CA ASP A 173 -18.37 -6.66 8.36
C ASP A 173 -19.25 -7.51 9.31
N VAL A 174 -20.16 -6.85 10.01
CA VAL A 174 -21.08 -7.47 10.98
C VAL A 174 -22.49 -6.98 10.70
N SER A 175 -23.47 -7.89 10.63
CA SER A 175 -24.87 -7.52 10.40
C SER A 175 -25.45 -6.68 11.54
N LEU A 176 -26.59 -6.01 11.29
CA LEU A 176 -27.18 -5.06 12.24
C LEU A 176 -27.54 -5.71 13.58
N GLU A 177 -28.14 -6.89 13.51
CA GLU A 177 -28.49 -7.74 14.64
C GLU A 177 -27.30 -8.53 15.21
N GLU A 178 -26.10 -8.30 14.68
CA GLU A 178 -24.85 -8.98 15.02
C GLU A 178 -24.92 -10.50 14.89
N ARG A 179 -25.83 -11.02 14.06
CA ARG A 179 -26.00 -12.46 13.83
C ARG A 179 -25.04 -12.98 12.77
N PHE A 180 -24.91 -12.28 11.65
CA PHE A 180 -24.08 -12.70 10.53
C PHE A 180 -22.75 -11.96 10.55
N ILE A 181 -21.65 -12.71 10.52
CA ILE A 181 -20.29 -12.18 10.50
C ILE A 181 -19.66 -12.51 9.16
N VAL A 182 -19.19 -11.49 8.45
CA VAL A 182 -18.46 -11.66 7.19
C VAL A 182 -16.98 -11.77 7.51
N ILE A 183 -16.40 -12.94 7.21
CA ILE A 183 -15.00 -13.25 7.50
C ILE A 183 -14.29 -13.54 6.19
N ARG A 184 -13.16 -12.87 5.98
CA ARG A 184 -12.17 -13.26 4.97
C ARG A 184 -11.22 -14.27 5.59
N ASP A 185 -10.94 -15.33 4.87
CA ASP A 185 -10.04 -16.39 5.30
C ASP A 185 -9.09 -16.78 4.16
N GLY A 186 -7.88 -17.22 4.51
CA GLY A 186 -6.85 -17.65 3.57
C GLY A 186 -5.69 -16.68 3.37
N ALA A 187 -4.63 -17.22 2.76
CA ALA A 187 -3.40 -16.51 2.44
C ALA A 187 -3.61 -15.49 1.32
N ARG A 188 -2.72 -14.50 1.22
CA ARG A 188 -2.81 -13.45 0.20
C ARG A 188 -2.78 -14.05 -1.21
N GLY A 189 -3.65 -13.55 -2.09
CA GLY A 189 -3.86 -14.10 -3.43
C GLY A 189 -4.80 -15.32 -3.50
N GLN A 190 -5.19 -15.88 -2.34
CA GLN A 190 -6.11 -17.02 -2.19
C GLN A 190 -7.06 -16.78 -1.00
N GLN A 191 -7.75 -15.64 -1.01
CA GLN A 191 -8.63 -15.23 0.08
C GLN A 191 -10.11 -15.40 -0.29
N TYR A 192 -10.81 -16.25 0.43
CA TYR A 192 -12.24 -16.47 0.26
C TYR A 192 -13.04 -15.84 1.40
N VAL A 193 -14.34 -15.64 1.16
CA VAL A 193 -15.25 -15.08 2.16
C VAL A 193 -16.20 -16.16 2.64
N VAL A 194 -16.32 -16.25 3.96
CA VAL A 194 -17.34 -17.03 4.67
C VAL A 194 -18.26 -16.10 5.43
N VAL A 195 -19.53 -16.45 5.49
CA VAL A 195 -20.48 -15.85 6.42
C VAL A 195 -20.75 -16.85 7.53
N VAL A 196 -20.54 -16.40 8.77
CA VAL A 196 -20.87 -17.18 9.97
C VAL A 196 -22.23 -16.74 10.50
N ASP A 197 -23.16 -17.67 10.62
CA ASP A 197 -24.42 -17.48 11.35
C ASP A 197 -24.20 -17.82 12.83
N ARG A 198 -24.08 -16.81 13.68
CA ARG A 198 -23.81 -16.99 15.12
C ARG A 198 -24.93 -17.66 15.90
N LEU A 199 -26.14 -17.72 15.33
CA LEU A 199 -27.26 -18.39 16.01
C LEU A 199 -27.16 -19.92 15.85
N THR A 200 -26.70 -20.39 14.70
CA THR A 200 -26.58 -21.82 14.39
C THR A 200 -25.15 -22.35 14.50
N ASP A 201 -24.16 -21.45 14.63
CA ASP A 201 -22.72 -21.75 14.59
C ASP A 201 -22.28 -22.41 13.27
N GLU A 202 -22.93 -22.01 12.17
CA GLU A 202 -22.64 -22.52 10.83
C GLU A 202 -21.80 -21.51 10.03
N ALA A 203 -20.69 -21.99 9.44
CA ALA A 203 -19.87 -21.25 8.50
C ALA A 203 -20.22 -21.63 7.05
N LEU A 204 -20.49 -20.62 6.22
CA LEU A 204 -21.04 -20.81 4.89
C LEU A 204 -20.21 -20.00 3.89
N SER A 205 -19.58 -20.69 2.93
CA SER A 205 -18.81 -20.02 1.88
C SER A 205 -19.73 -19.23 0.94
N VAL A 206 -19.29 -18.01 0.60
CA VAL A 206 -20.02 -17.09 -0.30
C VAL A 206 -19.74 -17.38 -1.77
N LEU A 207 -18.61 -18.00 -2.08
CA LEU A 207 -18.16 -18.27 -3.45
C LEU A 207 -17.94 -19.78 -3.66
N PRO A 208 -17.92 -20.27 -4.92
CA PRO A 208 -17.79 -21.70 -5.20
C PRO A 208 -16.54 -22.31 -4.55
N GLN A 209 -16.71 -23.44 -3.87
CA GLN A 209 -15.59 -24.16 -3.26
C GLN A 209 -14.61 -24.65 -4.34
N GLY A 210 -13.32 -24.41 -4.12
CA GLY A 210 -12.23 -24.86 -5.01
C GLY A 210 -11.86 -23.91 -6.15
N ALA A 211 -12.57 -22.77 -6.31
CA ALA A 211 -12.13 -21.70 -7.19
C ALA A 211 -10.95 -20.93 -6.56
N THR A 212 -9.98 -20.55 -7.39
CA THR A 212 -8.83 -19.74 -6.96
C THR A 212 -9.10 -18.25 -7.14
N GLY A 213 -8.60 -17.42 -6.23
CA GLY A 213 -8.70 -15.97 -6.28
C GLY A 213 -8.71 -15.33 -4.89
N SER A 214 -8.78 -14.01 -4.87
CA SER A 214 -8.81 -13.19 -3.67
C SER A 214 -10.08 -12.33 -3.63
N THR A 215 -10.58 -12.14 -2.42
CA THR A 215 -11.63 -11.18 -2.11
C THR A 215 -11.06 -10.14 -1.17
N GLU A 216 -11.01 -8.90 -1.64
CA GLU A 216 -10.35 -7.82 -0.89
C GLU A 216 -11.31 -7.13 0.09
N VAL A 217 -12.54 -6.89 -0.36
CA VAL A 217 -13.58 -6.20 0.43
C VAL A 217 -14.86 -7.00 0.35
N ALA A 218 -15.55 -7.11 1.48
CA ALA A 218 -16.87 -7.71 1.58
C ALA A 218 -17.71 -6.95 2.61
N LEU A 219 -18.98 -6.75 2.31
CA LEU A 219 -19.93 -6.08 3.18
C LEU A 219 -21.29 -6.77 3.16
N ILE A 220 -22.03 -6.68 4.26
CA ILE A 220 -23.35 -7.28 4.42
C ILE A 220 -24.40 -6.21 4.70
N ARG A 221 -25.49 -6.21 3.94
CA ARG A 221 -26.59 -5.24 4.06
C ARG A 221 -27.95 -5.91 3.99
N PRO A 222 -29.04 -5.24 4.40
CA PRO A 222 -30.39 -5.68 4.06
C PRO A 222 -30.50 -5.98 2.57
N ALA A 223 -31.19 -7.06 2.21
CA ALA A 223 -31.37 -7.39 0.81
C ALA A 223 -32.34 -6.42 0.12
N PRO A 224 -32.14 -6.11 -1.18
CA PRO A 224 -33.15 -5.40 -1.95
C PRO A 224 -34.45 -6.21 -2.00
N ALA A 225 -35.60 -5.52 -2.07
CA ALA A 225 -36.92 -6.12 -1.86
C ALA A 225 -37.27 -7.26 -2.84
N GLU A 226 -36.67 -7.28 -4.03
CA GLU A 226 -36.84 -8.36 -5.02
C GLU A 226 -36.07 -9.66 -4.71
N HIS A 227 -35.18 -9.67 -3.71
CA HIS A 227 -34.39 -10.84 -3.36
C HIS A 227 -35.02 -11.66 -2.22
N GLY A 228 -34.90 -12.99 -2.30
CA GLY A 228 -35.54 -13.92 -1.35
C GLY A 228 -34.89 -14.02 0.04
N GLY A 229 -33.72 -13.40 0.25
CA GLY A 229 -32.99 -13.42 1.52
C GLY A 229 -33.21 -12.16 2.34
N PRO A 230 -33.06 -12.20 3.68
CA PRO A 230 -33.09 -10.99 4.50
C PRO A 230 -31.86 -10.08 4.31
N VAL A 231 -30.72 -10.65 3.91
CA VAL A 231 -29.46 -9.90 3.75
C VAL A 231 -28.80 -10.25 2.43
N TYR A 232 -27.88 -9.39 2.00
CA TYR A 232 -27.14 -9.52 0.78
C TYR A 232 -25.67 -9.23 1.06
N VAL A 233 -24.79 -10.09 0.55
CA VAL A 233 -23.34 -9.95 0.69
C VAL A 233 -22.79 -9.43 -0.63
N TYR A 234 -22.11 -8.29 -0.57
CA TYR A 234 -21.44 -7.68 -1.70
C TYR A 234 -19.93 -7.86 -1.54
N LEU A 235 -19.25 -8.21 -2.62
CA LEU A 235 -17.83 -8.56 -2.64
C LEU A 235 -17.12 -7.82 -3.78
N ALA A 236 -15.91 -7.33 -3.51
CA ALA A 236 -14.92 -7.04 -4.54
C ALA A 236 -13.99 -8.26 -4.65
N SER A 237 -14.23 -9.10 -5.66
CA SER A 237 -13.61 -10.44 -5.76
C SER A 237 -13.20 -10.79 -7.18
N ASP A 238 -12.07 -11.48 -7.33
CA ASP A 238 -11.64 -12.12 -8.57
C ASP A 238 -11.69 -13.65 -8.52
N VAL A 239 -12.33 -14.24 -7.51
CA VAL A 239 -12.43 -15.71 -7.38
C VAL A 239 -13.13 -16.30 -8.59
N GLY A 240 -12.37 -17.09 -9.37
CA GLY A 240 -12.83 -17.66 -10.63
C GLY A 240 -12.97 -16.65 -11.78
N LEU A 241 -12.40 -15.45 -11.66
CA LEU A 241 -12.53 -14.34 -12.60
C LEU A 241 -11.15 -13.78 -12.98
N PRO A 242 -11.00 -13.16 -14.17
CA PRO A 242 -9.72 -12.60 -14.61
C PRO A 242 -9.34 -11.29 -13.90
N ARG A 243 -10.31 -10.58 -13.33
CA ARG A 243 -10.17 -9.27 -12.65
C ARG A 243 -11.15 -9.20 -11.50
N ARG A 244 -10.85 -8.36 -10.51
CA ARG A 244 -11.78 -8.07 -9.41
C ARG A 244 -13.04 -7.35 -9.90
N GLN A 245 -14.19 -7.91 -9.58
CA GLN A 245 -15.52 -7.46 -9.98
C GLN A 245 -16.44 -7.35 -8.77
N LEU A 246 -17.59 -6.69 -8.94
CA LEU A 246 -18.63 -6.66 -7.92
C LEU A 246 -19.44 -7.96 -8.01
N ILE A 247 -19.33 -8.80 -6.99
CA ILE A 247 -20.12 -10.02 -6.84
C ILE A 247 -21.14 -9.83 -5.73
N GLY A 248 -22.35 -10.34 -5.95
CA GLY A 248 -23.46 -10.25 -5.03
C GLY A 248 -24.09 -11.61 -4.75
N LEU A 249 -24.44 -11.88 -3.49
CA LEU A 249 -25.09 -13.10 -3.07
C LEU A 249 -26.21 -12.80 -2.06
N PRO A 250 -27.48 -13.19 -2.32
CA PRO A 250 -28.50 -13.13 -1.29
C PRO A 250 -28.27 -14.24 -0.27
N PHE A 251 -28.44 -13.90 1.00
CA PHE A 251 -28.11 -14.75 2.12
C PHE A 251 -29.18 -14.69 3.21
N GLY A 252 -29.27 -15.72 4.04
CA GLY A 252 -30.34 -15.84 5.03
C GLY A 252 -30.08 -16.86 6.12
N PRO A 253 -31.01 -16.96 7.08
CA PRO A 253 -30.88 -17.83 8.24
C PRO A 253 -30.93 -19.31 7.86
N ASN A 254 -30.42 -20.17 8.75
CA ASN A 254 -30.55 -21.64 8.68
C ASN A 254 -29.93 -22.23 7.41
N GLY A 255 -28.75 -21.76 7.02
CA GLY A 255 -28.02 -22.28 5.87
C GLY A 255 -28.50 -21.79 4.50
N TRP A 256 -29.54 -20.95 4.43
CA TRP A 256 -30.06 -20.46 3.15
C TRP A 256 -29.10 -19.45 2.50
N ARG A 257 -28.73 -19.73 1.24
CA ARG A 257 -28.00 -18.81 0.36
C ARG A 257 -28.48 -19.00 -1.08
N GLY A 258 -28.55 -17.92 -1.84
CA GLY A 258 -28.82 -17.99 -3.27
C GLY A 258 -27.58 -18.33 -4.09
N GLU A 259 -27.64 -18.02 -5.39
CA GLU A 259 -26.49 -18.14 -6.29
C GLU A 259 -25.73 -16.81 -6.37
N PRO A 260 -24.38 -16.84 -6.35
CA PRO A 260 -23.58 -15.63 -6.53
C PRO A 260 -23.73 -15.09 -7.95
N ARG A 261 -23.78 -13.77 -8.09
CA ARG A 261 -23.95 -13.08 -9.38
C ARG A 261 -22.98 -11.93 -9.52
N THR A 262 -22.38 -11.81 -10.70
CA THR A 262 -21.68 -10.58 -11.08
C THR A 262 -22.69 -9.45 -11.27
N LEU A 263 -22.55 -8.39 -10.49
CA LEU A 263 -23.39 -7.20 -10.52
C LEU A 263 -22.76 -6.07 -11.34
N ALA A 264 -21.43 -5.96 -11.32
CA ALA A 264 -20.68 -5.01 -12.14
C ALA A 264 -19.29 -5.56 -12.48
N ALA A 265 -18.88 -5.40 -13.74
CA ALA A 265 -17.60 -5.83 -14.27
C ALA A 265 -17.08 -4.84 -15.30
N ARG A 266 -15.75 -4.78 -15.44
CA ARG A 266 -15.01 -3.96 -16.41
C ARG A 266 -13.80 -4.73 -16.90
N ASP A 267 -13.53 -4.65 -18.20
CA ASP A 267 -12.38 -5.32 -18.83
C ASP A 267 -11.08 -4.51 -18.71
N ASP A 268 -11.21 -3.21 -18.48
CA ASP A 268 -10.12 -2.23 -18.41
C ASP A 268 -9.70 -1.86 -16.97
N ALA A 269 -10.41 -2.39 -15.96
CA ALA A 269 -10.27 -1.95 -14.58
C ALA A 269 -10.47 -3.08 -13.58
N GLU A 270 -9.95 -2.88 -12.36
CA GLU A 270 -10.23 -3.75 -11.21
C GLU A 270 -11.05 -3.01 -10.16
N LEU A 271 -12.04 -3.67 -9.56
CA LEU A 271 -12.78 -3.10 -8.44
C LEU A 271 -11.88 -3.09 -7.19
N GLU A 272 -11.50 -1.88 -6.75
CA GLU A 272 -10.56 -1.67 -5.65
C GLU A 272 -11.29 -1.49 -4.31
N PHE A 273 -12.33 -0.66 -4.28
CA PHE A 273 -13.15 -0.43 -3.09
C PHE A 273 -14.64 -0.56 -3.39
N ILE A 274 -15.37 -1.04 -2.37
CA ILE A 274 -16.82 -0.98 -2.30
C ILE A 274 -17.24 -0.43 -0.94
N ASP A 275 -18.28 0.39 -0.91
CA ASP A 275 -19.01 0.72 0.32
C ASP A 275 -20.51 0.86 0.02
N ALA A 276 -21.34 0.83 1.06
CA ALA A 276 -22.79 0.83 0.93
C ALA A 276 -23.46 1.60 2.06
N ASP A 277 -24.56 2.29 1.74
CA ASP A 277 -25.46 2.88 2.74
C ASP A 277 -26.05 1.80 3.66
N ASP A 278 -26.60 2.19 4.81
CA ASP A 278 -27.08 1.22 5.81
C ASP A 278 -28.30 0.41 5.28
N ALA A 279 -29.05 0.98 4.34
CA ALA A 279 -30.17 0.31 3.68
C ALA A 279 -29.74 -0.65 2.55
N GLY A 280 -28.48 -0.61 2.12
CA GLY A 280 -27.97 -1.39 0.98
C GLY A 280 -28.61 -1.02 -0.35
N ARG A 281 -29.14 0.20 -0.50
CA ARG A 281 -29.79 0.72 -1.71
C ARG A 281 -28.81 1.39 -2.65
N LEU A 282 -27.75 1.98 -2.11
CA LEU A 282 -26.71 2.65 -2.87
C LEU A 282 -25.36 2.02 -2.56
N LEU A 283 -24.64 1.59 -3.60
CA LEU A 283 -23.25 1.19 -3.51
C LEU A 283 -22.36 2.28 -4.13
N LEU A 284 -21.23 2.53 -3.48
CA LEU A 284 -20.10 3.22 -4.06
C LEU A 284 -19.10 2.19 -4.56
N LEU A 285 -18.69 2.31 -5.82
CA LEU A 285 -17.67 1.49 -6.46
C LEU A 285 -16.48 2.38 -6.83
N VAL A 286 -15.27 1.96 -6.47
CA VAL A 286 -14.02 2.62 -6.90
C VAL A 286 -13.21 1.65 -7.73
N TRP A 287 -13.00 2.01 -8.99
CA TRP A 287 -12.31 1.23 -9.99
C TRP A 287 -10.86 1.71 -10.11
N ASN A 288 -9.90 0.78 -10.08
CA ASN A 288 -8.53 1.01 -10.45
C ASN A 288 -8.34 0.78 -11.95
N VAL A 289 -8.07 1.86 -12.70
CA VAL A 289 -7.85 1.89 -14.14
C VAL A 289 -6.37 2.17 -14.40
N ALA A 290 -5.57 1.11 -14.45
CA ALA A 290 -4.12 1.16 -14.64
C ALA A 290 -3.42 2.19 -13.72
N GLY A 291 -3.78 2.19 -12.44
CA GLY A 291 -3.19 3.02 -11.39
C GLY A 291 -3.94 4.32 -11.10
N ARG A 292 -4.95 4.69 -11.90
CA ARG A 292 -5.85 5.84 -11.64
C ARG A 292 -7.19 5.36 -11.08
N SER A 293 -7.90 6.21 -10.36
CA SER A 293 -9.20 5.89 -9.78
C SER A 293 -10.35 6.46 -10.59
N GLU A 294 -11.39 5.67 -10.80
CA GLU A 294 -12.70 6.09 -11.30
C GLU A 294 -13.81 5.67 -10.33
N LEU A 295 -14.80 6.52 -10.13
CA LEU A 295 -15.89 6.28 -9.18
C LEU A 295 -17.20 6.02 -9.92
N GLU A 296 -18.03 5.14 -9.37
CA GLU A 296 -19.36 4.83 -9.87
C GLU A 296 -20.32 4.62 -8.69
N LEU A 297 -21.53 5.15 -8.79
CA LEU A 297 -22.63 4.87 -7.86
C LEU A 297 -23.58 3.85 -8.48
N MET A 298 -24.00 2.84 -7.72
CA MET A 298 -24.92 1.81 -8.17
C MET A 298 -26.17 1.74 -7.27
N ASP A 299 -27.34 1.89 -7.88
CA ASP A 299 -28.63 1.63 -7.25
C ASP A 299 -28.91 0.12 -7.28
N THR A 300 -29.09 -0.49 -6.12
CA THR A 300 -29.18 -1.96 -6.00
C THR A 300 -30.55 -2.52 -6.37
N ALA A 301 -31.60 -1.69 -6.39
CA ALA A 301 -32.96 -2.10 -6.75
C ALA A 301 -33.19 -2.09 -8.27
N THR A 302 -32.49 -1.20 -8.98
CA THR A 302 -32.60 -1.08 -10.44
C THR A 302 -31.42 -1.69 -11.17
N GLY A 303 -30.29 -1.88 -10.48
CA GLY A 303 -28.99 -2.16 -11.08
C GLY A 303 -28.43 -0.99 -11.88
N GLY A 304 -29.05 0.20 -11.78
CA GLY A 304 -28.62 1.41 -12.46
C GLY A 304 -27.28 1.89 -11.95
N ARG A 305 -26.37 2.24 -12.87
CA ARG A 305 -25.01 2.67 -12.55
C ARG A 305 -24.73 4.06 -13.11
N THR A 306 -24.10 4.89 -12.29
CA THR A 306 -23.84 6.30 -12.58
C THR A 306 -22.35 6.60 -12.37
N PRO A 307 -21.56 6.76 -13.44
CA PRO A 307 -20.17 7.19 -13.34
C PRO A 307 -20.06 8.60 -12.74
N ILE A 308 -19.08 8.80 -11.86
CA ILE A 308 -18.82 10.09 -11.21
C ILE A 308 -17.62 10.76 -11.86
N SER A 309 -17.88 11.89 -12.52
CA SER A 309 -16.86 12.73 -13.14
C SER A 309 -16.27 13.75 -12.17
N GLY A 310 -15.12 14.33 -12.53
CA GLY A 310 -14.57 15.49 -11.84
C GLY A 310 -13.81 15.18 -10.55
N LEU A 311 -13.31 13.94 -10.39
CA LEU A 311 -12.40 13.59 -9.29
C LEU A 311 -11.25 14.61 -9.24
N PRO A 312 -11.03 15.30 -8.10
CA PRO A 312 -10.05 16.40 -8.02
C PRO A 312 -8.57 15.99 -8.18
N GLY A 313 -8.27 14.69 -8.15
CA GLY A 313 -6.95 14.11 -8.32
C GLY A 313 -7.02 12.84 -9.17
N LEU A 314 -5.93 12.08 -9.21
CA LEU A 314 -5.84 10.87 -10.04
C LEU A 314 -6.07 9.59 -9.25
N VAL A 315 -5.88 9.64 -7.92
CA VAL A 315 -5.99 8.48 -7.04
C VAL A 315 -6.93 8.82 -5.89
N ALA A 316 -7.90 7.95 -5.66
CA ALA A 316 -8.80 7.96 -4.53
C ALA A 316 -8.39 6.88 -3.52
N ALA A 317 -8.55 7.16 -2.23
CA ALA A 317 -8.21 6.23 -1.16
C ALA A 317 -9.25 6.31 -0.03
N ASP A 318 -9.46 5.17 0.63
CA ASP A 318 -10.28 5.06 1.85
C ASP A 318 -11.67 5.71 1.74
N PRO A 319 -12.47 5.42 0.70
CA PRO A 319 -13.78 6.02 0.55
C PRO A 319 -14.76 5.51 1.62
N VAL A 320 -15.58 6.41 2.14
CA VAL A 320 -16.67 6.08 3.05
C VAL A 320 -17.96 6.72 2.53
N LEU A 321 -19.00 5.91 2.36
CA LEU A 321 -20.35 6.34 2.03
C LEU A 321 -21.14 6.56 3.33
N SER A 322 -21.86 7.68 3.43
CA SER A 322 -22.70 7.98 4.59
C SER A 322 -23.83 6.96 4.71
N ARG A 323 -24.32 6.77 5.93
CA ARG A 323 -25.34 5.76 6.24
C ARG A 323 -26.66 5.95 5.50
N ASP A 324 -26.98 7.19 5.15
CA ASP A 324 -28.16 7.56 4.36
C ASP A 324 -27.89 7.59 2.84
N GLY A 325 -26.66 7.34 2.41
CA GLY A 325 -26.24 7.34 1.02
C GLY A 325 -26.11 8.72 0.38
N SER A 326 -26.23 9.82 1.13
CA SER A 326 -26.21 11.19 0.57
C SER A 326 -24.81 11.75 0.31
N SER A 327 -23.78 11.22 0.98
CA SER A 327 -22.44 11.80 1.02
C SER A 327 -21.35 10.75 0.96
N VAL A 328 -20.30 11.01 0.20
CA VAL A 328 -19.05 10.24 0.25
C VAL A 328 -17.94 11.14 0.78
N VAL A 329 -17.11 10.64 1.69
CA VAL A 329 -15.85 11.29 2.08
C VAL A 329 -14.70 10.35 1.79
N LEU A 330 -13.66 10.85 1.14
CA LEU A 330 -12.52 10.04 0.68
C LEU A 330 -11.24 10.87 0.63
N GLY A 331 -10.10 10.18 0.72
CA GLY A 331 -8.80 10.76 0.38
C GLY A 331 -8.66 10.86 -1.14
N VAL A 332 -8.11 11.97 -1.61
CA VAL A 332 -7.80 12.20 -3.03
C VAL A 332 -6.41 12.80 -3.12
N GLU A 333 -5.58 12.26 -4.00
CA GLU A 333 -4.23 12.75 -4.24
C GLU A 333 -3.83 12.73 -5.72
N GLY A 334 -2.67 13.30 -5.99
CA GLY A 334 -2.04 13.23 -7.30
C GLY A 334 -0.57 13.61 -7.24
N PRO A 335 0.15 13.52 -8.36
CA PRO A 335 1.62 13.61 -8.38
C PRO A 335 2.17 14.97 -7.94
N THR A 336 1.33 16.01 -7.96
CA THR A 336 1.68 17.38 -7.57
C THR A 336 0.76 17.93 -6.48
N ARG A 337 0.05 17.06 -5.76
CA ARG A 337 -0.91 17.45 -4.72
C ARG A 337 -0.90 16.42 -3.59
N PRO A 338 -0.51 16.83 -2.36
CA PRO A 338 -0.65 15.99 -1.18
C PRO A 338 -2.07 15.45 -1.05
N ARG A 339 -2.19 14.34 -0.35
CA ARG A 339 -3.47 13.71 -0.10
C ARG A 339 -4.36 14.61 0.76
N GLU A 340 -5.56 14.88 0.25
CA GLU A 340 -6.56 15.71 0.90
C GLU A 340 -7.88 14.96 1.00
N LEU A 341 -8.68 15.30 2.00
CA LEU A 341 -10.04 14.79 2.11
C LEU A 341 -10.98 15.62 1.25
N TRP A 342 -11.84 14.94 0.51
CA TRP A 342 -12.90 15.51 -0.30
C TRP A 342 -14.23 14.89 0.08
N HIS A 343 -15.28 15.68 -0.05
CA HIS A 343 -16.67 15.29 0.05
C HIS A 343 -17.29 15.30 -1.35
N LEU A 344 -18.10 14.29 -1.63
CA LEU A 344 -18.92 14.16 -2.83
C LEU A 344 -20.37 14.05 -2.40
N ASP A 345 -21.21 14.94 -2.90
CA ASP A 345 -22.67 14.82 -2.78
C ASP A 345 -23.18 13.81 -3.83
N THR A 346 -23.86 12.75 -3.39
CA THR A 346 -24.25 11.64 -4.28
C THR A 346 -25.42 11.95 -5.20
N THR A 347 -26.13 13.06 -4.96
CA THR A 347 -27.29 13.47 -5.77
C THR A 347 -26.89 14.47 -6.85
N THR A 348 -26.09 15.47 -6.48
CA THR A 348 -25.64 16.56 -7.36
C THR A 348 -24.30 16.26 -8.02
N HIS A 349 -23.57 15.28 -7.49
CA HIS A 349 -22.18 14.95 -7.85
C HIS A 349 -21.20 16.11 -7.65
N ALA A 350 -21.54 17.06 -6.76
CA ALA A 350 -20.69 18.19 -6.44
C ALA A 350 -19.54 17.76 -5.51
N TRP A 351 -18.34 18.27 -5.80
CA TRP A 351 -17.13 18.02 -5.03
C TRP A 351 -16.79 19.19 -4.12
N THR A 352 -16.62 18.91 -2.82
CA THR A 352 -16.22 19.90 -1.81
C THR A 352 -14.99 19.45 -1.05
N ARG A 353 -13.93 20.26 -1.04
CA ARG A 353 -12.71 19.97 -0.28
C ARG A 353 -12.98 20.04 1.24
N VAL A 354 -12.56 19.04 2.00
CA VAL A 354 -12.77 18.92 3.45
C VAL A 354 -11.52 19.29 4.24
N SER A 355 -10.38 18.68 3.91
CA SER A 355 -9.08 19.06 4.48
C SER A 355 -8.31 19.97 3.53
N SER A 356 -7.45 20.81 4.08
CA SER A 356 -6.43 21.51 3.30
C SER A 356 -5.10 20.78 3.42
N SER A 357 -4.11 21.08 2.59
CA SER A 357 -2.69 20.86 2.84
C SER A 357 -1.98 22.23 2.88
N PRO A 358 -0.73 22.33 3.38
CA PRO A 358 0.06 23.54 3.24
C PRO A 358 0.24 23.93 1.76
N PRO A 359 0.43 25.22 1.45
CA PRO A 359 0.86 25.63 0.13
C PRO A 359 2.17 24.94 -0.23
N LEU A 360 2.21 24.32 -1.41
CA LEU A 360 3.45 23.77 -1.94
C LEU A 360 4.42 24.89 -2.34
N PRO A 361 5.74 24.62 -2.36
CA PRO A 361 6.73 25.57 -2.86
C PRO A 361 6.38 26.07 -4.26
N ALA A 362 6.75 27.33 -4.56
CA ALA A 362 6.53 27.97 -5.87
C ALA A 362 7.47 27.43 -6.97
N ARG A 363 7.67 26.10 -7.00
CA ARG A 363 8.42 25.38 -8.02
C ARG A 363 7.47 24.43 -8.74
N ARG A 364 7.60 24.36 -10.07
CA ARG A 364 6.80 23.43 -10.87
C ARG A 364 7.23 22.00 -10.57
N LEU A 365 6.32 21.23 -9.98
CA LEU A 365 6.47 19.78 -9.81
C LEU A 365 6.24 19.04 -11.13
N VAL A 366 6.82 17.86 -11.25
CA VAL A 366 6.71 17.00 -12.42
C VAL A 366 5.38 16.27 -12.39
N VAL A 367 4.63 16.32 -13.49
CA VAL A 367 3.49 15.43 -13.73
C VAL A 367 4.03 14.24 -14.54
N PRO A 368 3.96 13.01 -14.01
CA PRO A 368 4.46 11.84 -14.69
C PRO A 368 3.63 11.53 -15.94
N THR A 369 4.28 10.94 -16.94
CA THR A 369 3.61 10.41 -18.12
C THR A 369 3.56 8.88 -18.05
N PRO A 370 2.42 8.24 -18.40
CA PRO A 370 2.39 6.80 -18.52
C PRO A 370 3.26 6.34 -19.70
N ALA A 371 4.01 5.27 -19.52
CA ALA A 371 4.76 4.58 -20.56
C ALA A 371 4.30 3.13 -20.66
N THR A 372 4.41 2.58 -21.86
CA THR A 372 4.15 1.17 -22.16
C THR A 372 5.37 0.61 -22.88
N PHE A 373 5.81 -0.56 -22.46
CA PHE A 373 6.96 -1.26 -23.02
C PHE A 373 6.74 -2.76 -22.97
N ALA A 374 7.65 -3.55 -23.54
CA ALA A 374 7.55 -5.00 -23.53
C ALA A 374 8.64 -5.58 -22.62
N GLY A 375 8.27 -6.58 -21.82
CA GLY A 375 9.22 -7.50 -21.20
C GLY A 375 9.98 -8.30 -22.25
N GLN A 376 11.02 -9.03 -21.84
CA GLN A 376 11.86 -9.79 -22.77
C GLN A 376 11.10 -10.90 -23.51
N ASP A 377 10.03 -11.41 -22.90
CA ASP A 377 9.10 -12.40 -23.45
C ASP A 377 7.93 -11.77 -24.24
N GLY A 378 7.91 -10.44 -24.38
CA GLY A 378 6.84 -9.70 -25.06
C GLY A 378 5.65 -9.33 -24.18
N LEU A 379 5.68 -9.65 -22.87
CA LEU A 379 4.62 -9.24 -21.94
C LEU A 379 4.48 -7.70 -21.94
N PRO A 380 3.28 -7.13 -22.14
CA PRO A 380 3.09 -5.69 -22.07
C PRO A 380 3.22 -5.21 -20.62
N LEU A 381 4.16 -4.30 -20.38
CA LEU A 381 4.45 -3.68 -19.10
C LEU A 381 4.13 -2.18 -19.16
N THR A 382 3.86 -1.59 -18.00
CA THR A 382 3.57 -0.16 -17.89
C THR A 382 4.45 0.50 -16.84
N GLY A 383 4.47 1.84 -16.81
CA GLY A 383 5.18 2.56 -15.75
C GLY A 383 4.90 4.06 -15.79
N TRP A 384 5.24 4.74 -14.71
CA TRP A 384 5.12 6.20 -14.60
C TRP A 384 6.49 6.85 -14.76
N LEU A 385 6.61 7.73 -15.74
CA LEU A 385 7.85 8.43 -16.06
C LEU A 385 7.83 9.86 -15.53
N TYR A 386 8.61 10.12 -14.49
CA TYR A 386 8.88 11.46 -13.95
C TYR A 386 10.13 12.00 -14.61
N ARG A 387 9.95 12.56 -15.81
CA ARG A 387 11.06 13.13 -16.58
C ARG A 387 11.62 14.36 -15.88
N ALA A 388 12.90 14.31 -15.50
CA ALA A 388 13.57 15.45 -14.89
C ALA A 388 13.49 16.68 -15.81
N PRO A 389 13.17 17.89 -15.29
CA PRO A 389 13.14 19.11 -16.09
C PRO A 389 14.52 19.37 -16.70
N SER A 390 14.68 19.13 -17.99
CA SER A 390 16.01 19.10 -18.59
C SER A 390 16.61 20.50 -18.76
N ARG A 391 17.85 20.70 -18.29
CA ARG A 391 18.77 21.70 -18.86
C ARG A 391 19.50 21.17 -20.12
N LEU A 392 19.47 19.86 -20.34
CA LEU A 392 20.16 19.15 -21.42
C LEU A 392 19.14 18.65 -22.45
N LYS A 393 19.28 19.01 -23.73
CA LYS A 393 18.60 18.27 -24.79
C LYS A 393 19.30 16.91 -24.93
N GLY A 394 18.65 15.80 -24.58
CA GLY A 394 19.20 14.44 -24.77
C GLY A 394 18.90 13.46 -23.64
N THR A 395 19.66 12.35 -23.62
CA THR A 395 19.73 11.33 -22.56
C THR A 395 20.34 11.91 -21.27
N GLY A 396 20.06 11.31 -20.12
CA GLY A 396 20.58 11.75 -18.82
C GLY A 396 20.56 10.67 -17.75
N PRO A 397 20.91 11.01 -16.48
CA PRO A 397 20.86 10.05 -15.40
C PRO A 397 19.40 9.67 -15.09
N ALA A 398 19.19 8.39 -14.79
CA ALA A 398 17.88 7.88 -14.43
C ALA A 398 17.97 6.91 -13.26
N VAL A 399 16.83 6.68 -12.61
CA VAL A 399 16.66 5.66 -11.60
C VAL A 399 15.39 4.88 -11.90
N LEU A 400 15.50 3.55 -11.89
CA LEU A 400 14.37 2.63 -11.85
C LEU A 400 13.86 2.53 -10.41
N TRP A 401 12.60 2.86 -10.20
CA TRP A 401 11.94 2.82 -8.90
C TRP A 401 10.98 1.63 -8.81
N LEU A 402 11.33 0.64 -8.02
CA LEU A 402 10.60 -0.61 -7.88
C LEU A 402 9.72 -0.54 -6.63
N HIS A 403 8.41 -0.64 -6.80
CA HIS A 403 7.45 -0.59 -5.71
C HIS A 403 7.56 -1.82 -4.78
N GLY A 404 7.16 -1.66 -3.52
CA GLY A 404 7.00 -2.78 -2.58
C GLY A 404 5.82 -3.68 -2.98
N GLY A 405 5.70 -4.88 -2.43
CA GLY A 405 4.72 -5.85 -2.95
C GLY A 405 5.11 -7.30 -2.68
N PRO A 406 5.07 -8.22 -3.66
CA PRO A 406 4.90 -7.98 -5.11
C PRO A 406 3.54 -7.42 -5.55
N GLU A 407 2.46 -7.81 -4.87
CA GLU A 407 1.08 -7.49 -5.24
C GLU A 407 0.64 -6.06 -4.82
N ALA A 408 1.49 -5.06 -4.99
CA ALA A 408 1.11 -3.64 -4.91
C ALA A 408 1.16 -3.02 -6.32
N GLN A 409 1.13 -1.70 -6.43
CA GLN A 409 1.17 -1.03 -7.73
C GLN A 409 1.81 0.35 -7.60
N GLU A 410 2.60 0.72 -8.60
CA GLU A 410 3.03 2.08 -8.79
C GLU A 410 1.90 2.93 -9.42
N ARG A 411 1.58 4.04 -8.75
CA ARG A 411 0.45 4.92 -9.08
C ARG A 411 0.93 6.37 -9.11
N PRO A 412 0.24 7.29 -9.82
CA PRO A 412 0.65 8.69 -9.88
C PRO A 412 0.20 9.43 -8.60
N THR A 413 0.73 9.02 -7.45
CA THR A 413 0.49 9.60 -6.12
C THR A 413 1.50 10.70 -5.79
N PHE A 414 1.27 11.43 -4.69
CA PHE A 414 2.20 12.47 -4.26
C PHE A 414 3.41 11.85 -3.56
N ASP A 415 4.58 11.94 -4.21
CA ASP A 415 5.81 11.37 -3.69
C ASP A 415 6.95 12.40 -3.68
N PRO A 416 7.38 12.86 -2.49
CA PRO A 416 8.48 13.81 -2.33
C PRO A 416 9.82 13.32 -2.89
N GLU A 417 10.13 12.02 -2.82
CA GLU A 417 11.40 11.45 -3.27
C GLU A 417 11.50 11.49 -4.80
N HIS A 418 10.42 11.12 -5.49
CA HIS A 418 10.33 11.25 -6.96
C HIS A 418 10.55 12.70 -7.42
N GLN A 419 9.90 13.66 -6.74
CA GLN A 419 10.01 15.09 -7.08
C GLN A 419 11.41 15.64 -6.79
N ALA A 420 12.03 15.23 -5.68
CA ALA A 420 13.38 15.64 -5.31
C ALA A 420 14.43 15.08 -6.28
N LEU A 421 14.34 13.81 -6.65
CA LEU A 421 15.23 13.19 -7.65
C LEU A 421 15.10 13.87 -9.02
N ALA A 422 13.87 14.10 -9.47
CA ALA A 422 13.61 14.84 -10.70
C ALA A 422 14.16 16.27 -10.65
N ALA A 423 14.03 16.96 -9.50
CA ALA A 423 14.59 18.29 -9.29
C ALA A 423 16.13 18.31 -9.25
N ALA A 424 16.76 17.21 -8.81
CA ALA A 424 18.20 16.99 -8.86
C ALA A 424 18.72 16.63 -10.26
N GLY A 425 17.82 16.52 -11.25
CA GLY A 425 18.17 16.20 -12.63
C GLY A 425 18.19 14.70 -12.95
N ILE A 426 17.71 13.85 -12.04
CA ILE A 426 17.64 12.39 -12.21
C ILE A 426 16.21 12.03 -12.61
N THR A 427 16.04 11.45 -13.80
CA THR A 427 14.71 10.98 -14.23
C THR A 427 14.30 9.76 -13.42
N VAL A 428 13.08 9.73 -12.90
CA VAL A 428 12.55 8.54 -12.22
C VAL A 428 11.60 7.80 -13.16
N PHE A 429 11.85 6.51 -13.34
CA PHE A 429 10.91 5.62 -14.01
C PHE A 429 10.46 4.55 -13.03
N ALA A 430 9.16 4.52 -12.76
CA ALA A 430 8.57 3.64 -11.78
C ALA A 430 7.67 2.62 -12.49
N PRO A 431 8.23 1.46 -12.92
CA PRO A 431 7.50 0.45 -13.67
C PRO A 431 6.58 -0.40 -12.80
N ASN A 432 5.49 -0.85 -13.40
CA ASN A 432 4.67 -1.96 -12.95
C ASN A 432 5.08 -3.20 -13.75
N ILE A 433 5.95 -4.02 -13.16
CA ILE A 433 6.42 -5.30 -13.72
C ILE A 433 5.43 -6.42 -13.39
N ARG A 434 5.61 -7.62 -13.97
CA ARG A 434 4.77 -8.77 -13.59
C ARG A 434 4.80 -8.98 -12.07
N GLY A 435 3.65 -9.29 -11.47
CA GLY A 435 3.44 -9.26 -10.02
C GLY A 435 2.63 -8.05 -9.52
N SER A 436 2.65 -6.91 -10.23
CA SER A 436 1.89 -5.72 -9.83
C SER A 436 0.37 -5.92 -9.91
N SER A 437 -0.36 -5.37 -8.95
CA SER A 437 -1.83 -5.27 -8.96
C SER A 437 -2.36 -4.25 -9.99
N GLY A 438 -3.67 -4.29 -10.27
CA GLY A 438 -4.33 -3.41 -11.23
C GLY A 438 -4.38 -3.93 -12.67
N PHE A 439 -3.70 -5.04 -12.96
CA PHE A 439 -3.58 -5.61 -14.31
C PHE A 439 -4.30 -6.96 -14.48
N GLY A 440 -4.98 -7.43 -13.44
CA GLY A 440 -5.73 -8.68 -13.44
C GLY A 440 -4.95 -9.82 -12.78
N ARG A 441 -5.68 -10.89 -12.46
CA ARG A 441 -5.20 -12.02 -11.65
C ARG A 441 -3.98 -12.70 -12.25
N GLU A 442 -3.97 -12.95 -13.55
CA GLU A 442 -2.84 -13.61 -14.22
C GLU A 442 -1.55 -12.79 -14.09
N PHE A 443 -1.63 -11.46 -14.22
CA PHE A 443 -0.47 -10.59 -14.12
C PHE A 443 0.07 -10.49 -12.68
N VAL A 444 -0.82 -10.46 -11.69
CA VAL A 444 -0.46 -10.42 -10.26
C VAL A 444 0.27 -11.69 -9.82
N HIS A 445 -0.12 -12.85 -10.34
CA HIS A 445 0.49 -14.14 -9.99
C HIS A 445 1.65 -14.54 -10.90
N ALA A 446 1.98 -13.72 -11.91
CA ALA A 446 2.99 -14.06 -12.90
C ALA A 446 4.43 -14.06 -12.34
N ASP A 447 4.66 -13.53 -11.13
CA ASP A 447 5.95 -13.60 -10.45
C ASP A 447 6.05 -14.67 -9.34
N ASP A 448 4.98 -15.44 -9.12
CA ASP A 448 4.94 -16.47 -8.09
C ASP A 448 5.94 -17.60 -8.36
N LEU A 449 6.64 -18.04 -7.31
CA LEU A 449 7.63 -19.11 -7.35
C LEU A 449 8.69 -18.88 -8.43
N HIS A 450 8.73 -19.75 -9.46
CA HIS A 450 9.69 -19.66 -10.56
C HIS A 450 9.39 -18.49 -11.51
N GLY A 451 8.19 -17.89 -11.48
CA GLY A 451 7.90 -16.66 -12.23
C GLY A 451 8.80 -15.48 -11.83
N ARG A 452 9.46 -15.57 -10.67
CA ARG A 452 10.36 -14.55 -10.14
C ARG A 452 11.55 -14.27 -11.06
N TYR A 453 12.06 -15.26 -11.80
CA TYR A 453 13.14 -15.02 -12.77
C TYR A 453 12.70 -14.08 -13.88
N ASP A 454 11.46 -14.21 -14.33
CA ASP A 454 10.94 -13.34 -15.37
C ASP A 454 10.66 -11.92 -14.84
N ALA A 455 10.31 -11.78 -13.56
CA ALA A 455 10.23 -10.47 -12.91
C ALA A 455 11.60 -9.77 -12.87
N PHE A 456 12.70 -10.50 -12.67
CA PHE A 456 14.04 -9.94 -12.80
C PHE A 456 14.31 -9.47 -14.24
N ALA A 457 13.89 -10.25 -15.24
CA ALA A 457 14.02 -9.89 -16.65
C ALA A 457 13.19 -8.64 -17.02
N ASP A 458 12.02 -8.44 -16.40
CA ASP A 458 11.20 -7.24 -16.58
C ASP A 458 11.90 -5.97 -16.07
N VAL A 459 12.65 -6.06 -14.96
CA VAL A 459 13.47 -4.93 -14.46
C VAL A 459 14.55 -4.55 -15.48
N LEU A 460 15.20 -5.54 -16.10
CA LEU A 460 16.18 -5.29 -17.16
C LEU A 460 15.52 -4.69 -18.42
N ALA A 461 14.32 -5.15 -18.78
CA ALA A 461 13.55 -4.59 -19.89
C ALA A 461 13.16 -3.13 -19.63
N ALA A 462 12.82 -2.79 -18.39
CA ALA A 462 12.54 -1.40 -17.98
C ALA A 462 13.78 -0.51 -18.13
N ALA A 463 14.97 -0.98 -17.75
CA ALA A 463 16.23 -0.25 -17.95
C ALA A 463 16.51 -0.03 -19.45
N GLN A 464 16.39 -1.10 -20.25
CA GLN A 464 16.61 -1.05 -21.69
C GLN A 464 15.62 -0.09 -22.39
N HIS A 465 14.35 -0.09 -21.97
CA HIS A 465 13.35 0.83 -22.49
C HIS A 465 13.77 2.30 -22.34
N LEU A 466 14.35 2.68 -21.21
CA LEU A 466 14.84 4.04 -20.99
C LEU A 466 15.99 4.41 -21.93
N VAL A 467 16.87 3.46 -22.24
CA VAL A 467 17.98 3.66 -23.19
C VAL A 467 17.43 3.80 -24.62
N ASP A 468 16.59 2.85 -25.05
CA ASP A 468 16.07 2.79 -26.43
C ASP A 468 15.22 4.01 -26.79
N THR A 469 14.50 4.57 -25.81
CA THR A 469 13.69 5.77 -26.00
C THR A 469 14.47 7.07 -25.85
N GLY A 470 15.79 7.01 -25.61
CA GLY A 470 16.64 8.17 -25.43
C GLY A 470 16.32 8.98 -24.17
N VAL A 471 15.76 8.32 -23.15
CA VAL A 471 15.45 8.93 -21.85
C VAL A 471 16.69 8.88 -20.95
N ALA A 472 17.41 7.76 -20.92
CA ALA A 472 18.54 7.55 -20.04
C ALA A 472 19.84 7.23 -20.78
N ASP A 473 20.97 7.65 -20.20
CA ASP A 473 22.29 7.16 -20.56
C ASP A 473 22.48 5.76 -19.96
N ALA A 474 22.87 4.75 -20.74
CA ALA A 474 23.01 3.36 -20.28
C ALA A 474 23.96 3.20 -19.07
N ASP A 475 25.04 3.98 -19.04
CA ASP A 475 26.02 3.96 -17.93
C ASP A 475 25.58 4.74 -16.69
N ARG A 476 24.37 5.31 -16.69
CA ARG A 476 23.88 6.22 -15.63
C ARG A 476 22.45 5.89 -15.22
N ILE A 477 22.14 4.59 -15.16
CA ILE A 477 20.88 4.07 -14.62
C ILE A 477 21.16 3.45 -13.25
N ALA A 478 20.51 3.98 -12.20
CA ALA A 478 20.45 3.33 -10.89
C ALA A 478 19.18 2.49 -10.75
N VAL A 479 19.15 1.59 -9.78
CA VAL A 479 17.94 0.87 -9.35
C VAL A 479 17.68 1.14 -7.87
N THR A 480 16.43 1.36 -7.51
CA THR A 480 16.00 1.57 -6.13
C THR A 480 14.65 0.90 -5.90
N GLY A 481 14.39 0.50 -4.67
CA GLY A 481 13.07 0.05 -4.28
C GLY A 481 12.96 -0.23 -2.80
N ARG A 482 11.72 -0.40 -2.34
CA ARG A 482 11.40 -0.67 -0.94
C ARG A 482 10.76 -2.05 -0.77
N SER A 483 11.09 -2.76 0.31
CA SER A 483 10.51 -4.07 0.63
C SER A 483 10.79 -5.07 -0.50
N TYR A 484 9.76 -5.62 -1.15
CA TYR A 484 9.94 -6.39 -2.39
C TYR A 484 10.76 -5.65 -3.47
N GLY A 485 10.58 -4.33 -3.62
CA GLY A 485 11.41 -3.52 -4.52
C GLY A 485 12.87 -3.44 -4.08
N GLY A 486 13.14 -3.51 -2.78
CA GLY A 486 14.49 -3.61 -2.22
C GLY A 486 15.11 -4.97 -2.53
N TYR A 487 14.34 -6.05 -2.36
CA TYR A 487 14.73 -7.39 -2.83
C TYR A 487 15.04 -7.40 -4.33
N LEU A 488 14.18 -6.82 -5.17
CA LEU A 488 14.44 -6.70 -6.61
C LEU A 488 15.67 -5.84 -6.91
N THR A 489 15.94 -4.79 -6.12
CA THR A 489 17.16 -3.98 -6.23
C THR A 489 18.38 -4.84 -5.97
N LEU A 490 18.42 -5.57 -4.84
CA LEU A 490 19.52 -6.47 -4.52
C LEU A 490 19.69 -7.57 -5.58
N ALA A 491 18.59 -8.20 -6.01
CA ALA A 491 18.59 -9.23 -7.04
C ALA A 491 19.12 -8.70 -8.39
N SER A 492 18.69 -7.51 -8.79
CA SER A 492 19.13 -6.86 -10.04
C SER A 492 20.64 -6.62 -10.03
N LEU A 493 21.20 -6.16 -8.90
CA LEU A 493 22.63 -5.92 -8.78
C LEU A 493 23.45 -7.21 -8.70
N ALA A 494 22.96 -8.20 -7.96
CA ALA A 494 23.67 -9.46 -7.74
C ALA A 494 23.62 -10.39 -8.96
N PHE A 495 22.49 -10.44 -9.67
CA PHE A 495 22.28 -11.37 -10.79
C PHE A 495 22.55 -10.75 -12.16
N SER A 496 22.60 -9.43 -12.27
CA SER A 496 22.86 -8.71 -13.52
C SER A 496 23.97 -7.66 -13.38
N PRO A 497 25.20 -8.05 -12.98
CA PRO A 497 26.32 -7.13 -12.84
C PRO A 497 26.60 -6.42 -14.17
N GLY A 498 26.95 -5.13 -14.08
CA GLY A 498 27.22 -4.31 -15.26
C GLY A 498 26.00 -3.60 -15.87
N VAL A 499 24.75 -3.89 -15.46
CA VAL A 499 23.57 -3.19 -16.00
C VAL A 499 23.35 -1.84 -15.31
N PHE A 500 23.40 -1.81 -13.98
CA PHE A 500 23.14 -0.61 -13.18
C PHE A 500 24.44 0.04 -12.72
N ALA A 501 24.42 1.36 -12.53
CA ALA A 501 25.53 2.16 -12.04
C ALA A 501 25.57 2.30 -10.51
N ALA A 502 24.42 2.11 -9.84
CA ALA A 502 24.27 2.16 -8.38
C ALA A 502 22.95 1.54 -7.93
N GLY A 503 22.85 1.24 -6.63
CA GLY A 503 21.65 0.71 -5.98
C GLY A 503 21.24 1.48 -4.73
N VAL A 504 19.94 1.56 -4.47
CA VAL A 504 19.41 1.93 -3.14
C VAL A 504 18.40 0.87 -2.70
N ASP A 505 18.78 0.07 -1.71
CA ASP A 505 17.94 -0.95 -1.10
C ASP A 505 17.29 -0.40 0.17
N VAL A 506 15.96 -0.36 0.20
CA VAL A 506 15.18 0.08 1.37
C VAL A 506 14.40 -1.10 1.94
N CYS A 507 14.82 -1.61 3.09
CA CYS A 507 14.22 -2.77 3.75
C CYS A 507 14.00 -4.00 2.83
N GLY A 508 14.93 -4.30 1.93
CA GLY A 508 14.86 -5.47 1.05
C GLY A 508 15.23 -6.77 1.74
N MET A 509 14.55 -7.86 1.40
CA MET A 509 14.99 -9.20 1.78
C MET A 509 16.26 -9.54 1.00
N SER A 510 17.32 -9.92 1.69
CA SER A 510 18.59 -10.30 1.07
C SER A 510 18.77 -11.82 1.02
N ASP A 511 18.17 -12.56 1.96
CA ASP A 511 18.06 -14.02 1.92
C ASP A 511 16.67 -14.47 2.41
N LEU A 512 15.94 -15.16 1.54
CA LEU A 512 14.57 -15.57 1.83
C LEU A 512 14.48 -16.66 2.90
N VAL A 513 15.55 -17.42 3.14
CA VAL A 513 15.61 -18.43 4.20
C VAL A 513 15.73 -17.76 5.56
N THR A 514 16.59 -16.74 5.70
CA THR A 514 16.70 -15.96 6.94
C THR A 514 15.47 -15.09 7.18
N PHE A 515 14.89 -14.53 6.12
CA PHE A 515 13.60 -13.84 6.19
C PHE A 515 12.52 -14.72 6.83
N TYR A 516 12.28 -15.94 6.34
CA TYR A 516 11.26 -16.83 6.91
C TYR A 516 11.56 -17.26 8.35
N ARG A 517 12.84 -17.35 8.71
CA ARG A 517 13.27 -17.71 10.07
C ARG A 517 12.95 -16.59 11.07
N ASP A 518 13.14 -15.33 10.66
CA ASP A 518 13.20 -14.20 11.58
C ASP A 518 11.97 -13.26 11.50
N THR A 519 11.17 -13.33 10.43
CA THR A 519 9.95 -12.53 10.28
C THR A 519 8.84 -13.01 11.21
N ASP A 520 7.86 -12.14 11.45
CA ASP A 520 6.68 -12.51 12.22
C ASP A 520 5.90 -13.66 11.53
N PRO A 521 5.42 -14.68 12.27
CA PRO A 521 4.82 -15.88 11.68
C PRO A 521 3.64 -15.61 10.72
N TRP A 522 2.79 -14.63 11.01
CA TRP A 522 1.67 -14.27 10.13
C TRP A 522 2.13 -13.62 8.81
N ILE A 523 3.30 -12.98 8.81
CA ILE A 523 3.92 -12.38 7.62
C ILE A 523 4.54 -13.48 6.76
N GLY A 524 5.29 -14.40 7.39
CA GLY A 524 5.82 -15.58 6.73
C GLY A 524 4.72 -16.43 6.08
N ALA A 525 3.64 -16.74 6.82
CA ALA A 525 2.51 -17.50 6.29
C ALA A 525 1.88 -16.84 5.04
N ALA A 526 1.75 -15.51 5.04
CA ALA A 526 1.21 -14.75 3.91
C ALA A 526 2.17 -14.66 2.70
N ALA A 527 3.46 -14.99 2.87
CA ALA A 527 4.48 -14.91 1.84
C ALA A 527 4.68 -16.23 1.07
N VAL A 528 4.21 -17.36 1.63
CA VAL A 528 4.40 -18.71 1.06
C VAL A 528 3.88 -18.85 -0.36
N SER A 529 2.72 -18.26 -0.68
CA SER A 529 2.14 -18.33 -2.03
C SER A 529 3.03 -17.68 -3.10
N LYS A 530 3.84 -16.70 -2.70
CA LYS A 530 4.62 -15.84 -3.59
C LYS A 530 6.02 -16.37 -3.82
N TYR A 531 6.74 -16.64 -2.73
CA TYR A 531 8.15 -17.01 -2.81
C TYR A 531 8.36 -18.52 -2.77
N GLY A 532 7.44 -19.25 -2.14
CA GLY A 532 7.56 -20.68 -1.89
C GLY A 532 7.62 -21.00 -0.40
N HIS A 533 7.31 -22.24 -0.08
CA HIS A 533 7.31 -22.76 1.28
C HIS A 533 8.76 -22.97 1.78
N PRO A 534 9.11 -22.52 3.01
CA PRO A 534 10.49 -22.52 3.51
C PRO A 534 11.17 -23.90 3.51
N GLU A 535 10.41 -24.97 3.75
CA GLU A 535 10.92 -26.35 3.69
C GLU A 535 10.85 -26.98 2.28
N ARG A 536 9.65 -27.07 1.69
CA ARG A 536 9.43 -27.74 0.40
C ARG A 536 10.17 -27.08 -0.75
N ASP A 537 10.17 -25.75 -0.78
CA ASP A 537 10.68 -24.95 -1.88
C ASP A 537 12.04 -24.32 -1.52
N ARG A 538 12.73 -24.87 -0.50
CA ARG A 538 13.99 -24.34 0.04
C ARG A 538 15.02 -24.07 -1.06
N ALA A 539 15.21 -25.00 -2.00
CA ALA A 539 16.18 -24.85 -3.08
C ALA A 539 15.88 -23.62 -3.98
N LEU A 540 14.60 -23.35 -4.27
CA LEU A 540 14.20 -22.17 -5.03
C LEU A 540 14.48 -20.90 -4.24
N LEU A 541 14.04 -20.83 -2.97
CA LEU A 541 14.26 -19.67 -2.10
C LEU A 541 15.74 -19.33 -1.99
N GLU A 542 16.55 -20.38 -1.86
CA GLU A 542 17.99 -20.33 -1.86
C GLU A 542 18.60 -19.82 -3.16
N GLU A 543 18.04 -20.17 -4.31
CA GLU A 543 18.53 -19.75 -5.63
C GLU A 543 18.21 -18.28 -5.91
N ILE A 544 16.99 -17.83 -5.55
CA ILE A 544 16.53 -16.46 -5.79
C ILE A 544 16.97 -15.47 -4.71
N SER A 545 17.70 -15.91 -3.68
CA SER A 545 18.24 -15.06 -2.60
C SER A 545 19.49 -14.28 -3.04
N PRO A 546 19.45 -12.94 -3.12
CA PRO A 546 20.56 -12.14 -3.62
C PRO A 546 21.86 -12.26 -2.81
N LEU A 547 21.78 -12.49 -1.49
CA LEU A 547 22.92 -12.53 -0.59
C LEU A 547 24.01 -13.52 -1.03
N ARG A 548 23.61 -14.66 -1.61
CA ARG A 548 24.55 -15.70 -2.08
C ARG A 548 25.38 -15.26 -3.27
N ALA A 549 24.85 -14.32 -4.05
CA ALA A 549 25.53 -13.68 -5.15
C ALA A 549 26.00 -12.25 -4.81
N ALA A 550 25.98 -11.84 -3.53
CA ALA A 550 26.33 -10.48 -3.13
C ALA A 550 27.73 -10.05 -3.59
N GLY A 551 28.65 -10.99 -3.79
CA GLY A 551 29.98 -10.66 -4.31
C GLY A 551 30.05 -10.25 -5.79
N ALA A 552 28.97 -10.46 -6.54
CA ALA A 552 28.79 -9.93 -7.88
C ALA A 552 28.36 -8.45 -7.89
N ILE A 553 27.89 -7.90 -6.76
CA ILE A 553 27.55 -6.49 -6.63
C ILE A 553 28.85 -5.67 -6.67
N ASP A 554 29.11 -5.03 -7.81
CA ASP A 554 30.35 -4.31 -8.13
C ASP A 554 30.17 -2.78 -8.16
N VAL A 555 28.97 -2.30 -7.85
CA VAL A 555 28.61 -0.88 -7.84
C VAL A 555 28.29 -0.36 -6.43
N PRO A 556 28.30 0.96 -6.20
CA PRO A 556 27.89 1.55 -4.93
C PRO A 556 26.46 1.15 -4.55
N LEU A 557 26.26 0.75 -3.30
CA LEU A 557 24.96 0.45 -2.71
C LEU A 557 24.71 1.30 -1.46
N LEU A 558 23.52 1.89 -1.36
CA LEU A 558 22.98 2.44 -0.11
C LEU A 558 21.93 1.46 0.42
N VAL A 559 22.10 0.97 1.64
CA VAL A 559 21.13 0.14 2.36
C VAL A 559 20.46 1.00 3.42
N VAL A 560 19.14 1.00 3.47
CA VAL A 560 18.33 1.75 4.44
C VAL A 560 17.38 0.80 5.16
N HIS A 561 17.31 0.88 6.49
CA HIS A 561 16.42 0.00 7.27
C HIS A 561 15.83 0.72 8.48
N GLY A 562 14.59 0.39 8.85
CA GLY A 562 13.96 0.84 10.10
C GLY A 562 14.36 -0.03 11.29
N GLU A 563 14.72 0.57 12.42
CA GLU A 563 15.17 -0.12 13.64
C GLU A 563 14.21 -1.22 14.13
N HIS A 564 12.90 -0.99 13.98
CA HIS A 564 11.83 -1.84 14.51
C HIS A 564 11.08 -2.60 13.42
N ASP A 565 11.69 -2.77 12.24
CA ASP A 565 11.08 -3.53 11.15
C ASP A 565 11.10 -5.03 11.45
N THR A 566 9.91 -5.60 11.66
CA THR A 566 9.70 -7.06 11.78
C THR A 566 9.02 -7.66 10.54
N ASN A 567 8.63 -6.82 9.57
CA ASN A 567 8.08 -7.30 8.31
C ASN A 567 9.22 -7.82 7.44
N VAL A 568 10.25 -7.01 7.23
CA VAL A 568 11.56 -7.48 6.78
C VAL A 568 12.53 -7.27 7.94
N PRO A 569 12.90 -8.33 8.67
CA PRO A 569 13.78 -8.20 9.83
C PRO A 569 15.07 -7.45 9.50
N ILE A 570 15.48 -6.53 10.37
CA ILE A 570 16.70 -5.70 10.17
C ILE A 570 17.99 -6.51 9.95
N GLY A 571 18.01 -7.77 10.37
CA GLY A 571 19.09 -8.72 10.05
C GLY A 571 19.38 -8.84 8.54
N GLU A 572 18.35 -8.68 7.70
CA GLU A 572 18.47 -8.72 6.24
C GLU A 572 19.37 -7.59 5.69
N ALA A 573 19.28 -6.38 6.24
CA ALA A 573 20.19 -5.28 5.90
C ALA A 573 21.60 -5.52 6.47
N HIS A 574 21.70 -5.99 7.71
CA HIS A 574 23.00 -6.23 8.34
C HIS A 574 23.84 -7.25 7.58
N GLN A 575 23.24 -8.35 7.12
CA GLN A 575 23.99 -9.40 6.42
C GLN A 575 24.52 -8.95 5.06
N VAL A 576 23.75 -8.19 4.28
CA VAL A 576 24.24 -7.67 2.99
C VAL A 576 25.32 -6.61 3.18
N VAL A 577 25.17 -5.72 4.17
CA VAL A 577 26.19 -4.71 4.49
C VAL A 577 27.49 -5.38 4.94
N LEU A 578 27.41 -6.41 5.77
CA LEU A 578 28.58 -7.17 6.21
C LEU A 578 29.26 -7.88 5.04
N ALA A 579 28.50 -8.62 4.22
CA ALA A 579 29.03 -9.36 3.08
C ALA A 579 29.76 -8.45 2.07
N LEU A 580 29.23 -7.25 1.82
CA LEU A 580 29.86 -6.27 0.94
C LEU A 580 31.11 -5.64 1.55
N ARG A 581 31.09 -5.33 2.85
CA ARG A 581 32.27 -4.78 3.55
C ARG A 581 33.43 -5.77 3.60
N GLU A 582 33.15 -7.05 3.86
CA GLU A 582 34.16 -8.12 3.88
C GLU A 582 34.85 -8.32 2.52
N GLN A 583 34.22 -7.85 1.45
CA GLN A 583 34.75 -7.91 0.08
C GLN A 583 35.23 -6.55 -0.44
N ASP A 584 35.44 -5.57 0.45
CA ASP A 584 35.88 -4.21 0.12
C ASP A 584 34.99 -3.50 -0.93
N ARG A 585 33.69 -3.85 -0.97
CA ARG A 585 32.70 -3.19 -1.85
C ARG A 585 32.22 -1.87 -1.25
N THR A 586 31.79 -0.95 -2.11
CA THR A 586 31.29 0.37 -1.68
C THR A 586 29.85 0.26 -1.18
N VAL A 587 29.66 0.21 0.14
CA VAL A 587 28.33 0.17 0.76
C VAL A 587 28.17 1.26 1.84
N GLN A 588 27.04 1.97 1.80
CA GLN A 588 26.57 2.87 2.86
C GLN A 588 25.37 2.25 3.57
N TYR A 589 25.25 2.48 4.88
CA TYR A 589 24.13 1.98 5.68
C TYR A 589 23.49 3.13 6.44
N LEU A 590 22.16 3.26 6.32
CA LEU A 590 21.34 4.24 7.02
C LEU A 590 20.25 3.52 7.82
N GLU A 591 20.44 3.45 9.13
CA GLU A 591 19.41 2.98 10.05
C GLU A 591 18.50 4.13 10.51
N LEU A 592 17.19 3.95 10.44
CA LEU A 592 16.19 4.92 10.87
C LEU A 592 15.63 4.51 12.24
N GLU A 593 16.14 5.18 13.28
CA GLU A 593 15.75 4.99 14.68
C GLU A 593 14.24 5.20 14.88
N GLY A 594 13.62 4.29 15.64
CA GLY A 594 12.19 4.32 15.94
C GLY A 594 11.26 4.05 14.76
N GLU A 595 11.76 3.78 13.55
CA GLU A 595 10.91 3.41 12.42
C GLU A 595 10.78 1.89 12.27
N GLY A 596 9.59 1.44 11.88
CA GLY A 596 9.34 0.06 11.47
C GLY A 596 9.53 -0.12 9.97
N HIS A 597 8.68 -0.97 9.37
CA HIS A 597 8.71 -1.19 7.94
C HIS A 597 8.36 0.08 7.15
N ASP A 598 7.32 0.82 7.55
CA ASP A 598 6.96 2.12 6.95
C ASP A 598 7.56 3.27 7.74
N PHE A 599 8.23 4.18 7.03
CA PHE A 599 8.87 5.35 7.62
C PHE A 599 7.86 6.48 7.76
N ARG A 600 7.32 6.65 8.96
CA ARG A 600 6.16 7.52 9.21
C ARG A 600 6.53 8.90 9.71
N ARG A 601 7.69 9.06 10.37
CA ARG A 601 8.10 10.37 10.92
C ARG A 601 8.70 11.25 9.83
N ALA A 602 8.35 12.53 9.86
CA ALA A 602 8.85 13.52 8.90
C ALA A 602 10.38 13.59 8.89
N ASP A 603 11.01 13.57 10.07
CA ASP A 603 12.47 13.65 10.17
C ASP A 603 13.17 12.43 9.53
N SER A 604 12.64 11.21 9.74
CA SER A 604 13.13 9.99 9.10
C SER A 604 13.00 10.06 7.58
N ARG A 605 11.84 10.50 7.08
CA ARG A 605 11.58 10.68 5.63
C ARG A 605 12.53 11.70 5.01
N LYS A 606 12.79 12.83 5.68
CA LYS A 606 13.79 13.82 5.23
C LYS A 606 15.21 13.26 5.24
N ARG A 607 15.58 12.49 6.27
CA ARG A 607 16.90 11.83 6.37
C ARG A 607 17.12 10.83 5.24
N LEU A 608 16.12 10.01 4.92
CA LEU A 608 16.13 9.12 3.77
C LEU A 608 16.29 9.92 2.47
N LEU A 609 15.36 10.83 2.20
CA LEU A 609 15.34 11.63 0.97
C LEU A 609 16.68 12.33 0.73
N GLY A 610 17.18 13.05 1.73
CA GLY A 610 18.45 13.78 1.63
C GLY A 610 19.65 12.85 1.39
N THR A 611 19.70 11.71 2.09
CA THR A 611 20.77 10.71 1.90
C THR A 611 20.70 10.10 0.51
N MET A 612 19.51 9.68 0.06
CA MET A 612 19.28 9.07 -1.24
C MET A 612 19.65 10.00 -2.39
N VAL A 613 19.17 11.25 -2.36
CA VAL A 613 19.44 12.24 -3.41
C VAL A 613 20.94 12.52 -3.53
N ARG A 614 21.66 12.71 -2.41
CA ARG A 614 23.12 12.91 -2.43
C ARG A 614 23.86 11.68 -2.95
N PHE A 615 23.44 10.49 -2.50
CA PHE A 615 24.05 9.22 -2.91
C PHE A 615 23.92 9.02 -4.42
N LEU A 616 22.70 9.12 -4.96
CA LEU A 616 22.43 8.91 -6.38
C LEU A 616 23.06 10.00 -7.25
N ALA A 617 23.01 11.27 -6.84
CA ALA A 617 23.66 12.35 -7.59
C ALA A 617 25.18 12.13 -7.74
N ARG A 618 25.84 11.66 -6.67
CA ARG A 618 27.28 11.33 -6.70
C ARG A 618 27.57 10.07 -7.51
N ALA A 619 26.75 9.04 -7.36
CA ALA A 619 26.99 7.77 -8.05
C ALA A 619 26.79 7.90 -9.57
N LEU A 620 25.81 8.70 -9.99
CA LEU A 620 25.46 8.92 -11.40
C LEU A 620 26.22 10.09 -12.07
N SER A 621 27.10 10.80 -11.34
CA SER A 621 28.01 11.79 -11.94
C SER A 621 29.28 11.17 -12.52
N ARG A 622 29.65 9.97 -12.06
CA ARG A 622 30.83 9.24 -12.51
C ARG A 622 30.49 8.47 -13.78
N SER A 623 31.07 8.86 -14.92
CA SER A 623 31.12 7.96 -16.07
C SER A 623 31.97 6.75 -15.69
N ARG A 624 31.54 5.52 -16.00
CA ARG A 624 32.41 4.34 -15.89
C ARG A 624 33.65 4.58 -16.75
N GLU A 625 34.81 4.78 -16.12
CA GLU A 625 36.08 4.68 -16.85
C GLU A 625 36.22 3.24 -17.31
N ALA A 626 36.28 3.03 -18.63
CA ALA A 626 36.68 1.74 -19.16
C ALA A 626 38.12 1.48 -18.72
N ASP A 627 38.34 0.55 -17.81
CA ASP A 627 39.68 0.11 -17.44
C ASP A 627 40.44 -0.26 -18.72
N PRO A 628 41.60 0.36 -19.01
CA PRO A 628 42.39 -0.03 -20.16
C PRO A 628 42.90 -1.45 -19.92
N VAL A 629 42.37 -2.40 -20.69
CA VAL A 629 42.89 -3.77 -20.80
C VAL A 629 44.41 -3.68 -20.89
N GLY A 630 45.08 -4.22 -19.86
CA GLY A 630 46.51 -4.08 -19.66
C GLY A 630 47.31 -4.45 -20.90
N GLY A 631 47.83 -3.43 -21.56
CA GLY A 631 48.91 -3.58 -22.51
C GLY A 631 50.16 -4.04 -21.76
N ARG A 632 50.44 -5.35 -21.78
CA ARG A 632 51.79 -5.84 -21.53
C ARG A 632 52.63 -5.55 -22.77
N ALA A 633 53.39 -4.46 -22.72
CA ALA A 633 54.62 -4.29 -23.48
C ALA A 633 55.80 -4.54 -22.54
N GLY A 634 56.71 -5.43 -22.94
CA GLY A 634 57.92 -5.81 -22.19
C GLY A 634 58.22 -7.28 -22.31
#